data_AF-A0A6A5GN88-F1
#
_entry.id   AF-A0A6A5GN88-F1
#
_cell.length_a   1.000
_cell.length_b   1.000
_cell.length_c   1.000
_cell.angle_alpha   90.00
_cell.angle_beta   90.00
_cell.angle_gamma   90.00
#
_symmetry.space_group_name_H-M   'P 1'
#
loop_
_entity.id
_entity.type
_entity.pdbx_description
1 polymer ?
#
loop_
_entity_poly.entity_id
_entity_poly.type
_entity_poly.pdbx_seq_one_letter_code
_entity_poly.pdbx_strand_id
1 'polypeptide(L)'
;MAPTPKFGPKRIPSLSAASCSVKKVTVPSTSTQQNLNGQERVELRKLEKMLPVSPKNSDPTDVVLRAASYIDQLVATVQARVKNGTLPIEALDSLPPLYSTCIKSSIARHAVTGKKTKRNMEKKR
;
A
#
# COMPACT_ATOMS: atom_id res chain seq x y z
N MET A 1 64.72 -27.56 -10.74
CA MET A 1 64.23 -28.38 -9.60
C MET A 1 63.40 -27.48 -8.69
N ALA A 2 62.28 -28.00 -8.18
CA ALA A 2 61.22 -27.36 -7.36
C ALA A 2 61.74 -26.74 -6.02
N PRO A 3 60.97 -25.99 -5.17
CA PRO A 3 59.51 -26.09 -4.98
C PRO A 3 58.70 -24.81 -4.64
N THR A 4 57.38 -24.98 -4.66
CA THR A 4 56.30 -24.06 -4.26
C THR A 4 56.18 -23.92 -2.73
N PRO A 5 55.74 -22.76 -2.18
CA PRO A 5 55.30 -22.67 -0.79
C PRO A 5 53.77 -22.77 -0.66
N LYS A 6 53.36 -23.68 0.22
CA LYS A 6 51.98 -24.03 0.63
C LYS A 6 51.40 -22.98 1.59
N PHE A 7 50.13 -22.63 1.41
CA PHE A 7 49.33 -21.88 2.37
C PHE A 7 48.88 -22.77 3.55
N GLY A 8 49.01 -22.25 4.77
CA GLY A 8 48.44 -22.82 5.99
C GLY A 8 48.15 -21.70 7.02
N PRO A 9 47.10 -21.81 7.85
CA PRO A 9 46.45 -20.66 8.48
C PRO A 9 47.16 -20.24 9.77
N LYS A 10 47.56 -18.96 9.87
CA LYS A 10 48.06 -18.37 11.12
C LYS A 10 46.94 -17.62 11.85
N ARG A 11 46.84 -17.95 13.13
CA ARG A 11 45.83 -17.53 14.11
C ARG A 11 45.72 -16.01 14.21
N ILE A 12 44.48 -15.56 14.38
CA ILE A 12 44.06 -14.17 14.62
C ILE A 12 44.55 -13.75 16.01
N PRO A 13 45.29 -12.63 16.16
CA PRO A 13 45.53 -12.07 17.48
C PRO A 13 44.29 -11.33 17.99
N SER A 14 43.86 -11.72 19.18
CA SER A 14 42.90 -11.06 20.05
C SER A 14 43.25 -9.57 20.24
N LEU A 15 42.43 -8.67 19.71
CA LEU A 15 42.48 -7.25 20.04
C LEU A 15 41.49 -6.99 21.18
N SER A 16 42.03 -6.95 22.39
CA SER A 16 41.34 -6.50 23.59
C SER A 16 41.02 -5.00 23.50
N ALA A 17 39.73 -4.70 23.72
CA ALA A 17 39.17 -3.52 24.36
C ALA A 17 40.01 -2.22 24.33
N ALA A 18 39.74 -1.37 23.35
CA ALA A 18 39.86 0.08 23.50
C ALA A 18 38.44 0.67 23.53
N SER A 19 38.07 1.19 24.69
CA SER A 19 36.82 1.88 24.96
C SER A 19 36.88 3.34 24.49
N CYS A 20 35.71 3.94 24.27
CA CYS A 20 35.42 5.36 23.93
C CYS A 20 35.70 5.75 22.46
N SER A 21 34.83 6.36 21.66
CA SER A 21 33.52 6.98 21.88
C SER A 21 32.84 7.03 20.51
N VAL A 22 32.03 6.02 20.17
CA VAL A 22 31.01 6.23 19.13
C VAL A 22 30.04 7.22 19.74
N LYS A 23 30.02 8.45 19.21
CA LYS A 23 28.91 9.37 19.44
C LYS A 23 27.66 8.57 19.15
N LYS A 24 26.98 8.17 20.22
CA LYS A 24 25.67 7.55 20.18
C LYS A 24 24.83 8.58 19.44
N VAL A 25 24.65 8.36 18.13
CA VAL A 25 23.52 8.94 17.43
C VAL A 25 22.36 8.26 18.11
N THR A 26 21.89 8.91 19.17
CA THR A 26 20.57 8.71 19.70
C THR A 26 19.68 9.06 18.53
N VAL A 27 19.37 8.07 17.69
CA VAL A 27 18.12 8.10 16.95
C VAL A 27 17.11 8.41 18.04
N PRO A 28 16.44 9.58 18.02
CA PRO A 28 15.45 9.86 19.03
C PRO A 28 14.51 8.65 18.97
N SER A 29 14.47 7.88 20.05
CA SER A 29 13.39 6.94 20.26
C SER A 29 12.16 7.81 20.19
N THR A 30 11.46 7.80 19.07
CA THR A 30 10.21 8.53 18.86
C THR A 30 9.09 7.87 19.66
N SER A 31 9.41 7.33 20.84
CA SER A 31 8.49 7.26 21.97
C SER A 31 8.36 8.65 22.60
N THR A 32 8.24 9.70 21.78
CA THR A 32 7.44 10.84 22.21
C THR A 32 6.07 10.26 22.46
N GLN A 33 5.70 10.09 23.72
CA GLN A 33 4.30 10.04 24.09
C GLN A 33 3.70 11.34 23.58
N GLN A 34 3.28 11.35 22.32
CA GLN A 34 2.60 12.47 21.72
C GLN A 34 1.35 12.62 22.56
N ASN A 35 1.31 13.73 23.30
CA ASN A 35 0.16 14.08 24.11
C ASN A 35 -0.94 14.49 23.13
N LEU A 36 -1.61 13.49 22.57
CA LEU A 36 -2.72 13.68 21.65
C LEU A 36 -3.87 14.32 22.42
N ASN A 37 -4.42 15.39 21.88
CA ASN A 37 -5.59 16.06 22.40
C ASN A 37 -6.78 15.06 22.46
N GLY A 38 -7.73 15.28 23.36
CA GLY A 38 -8.90 14.42 23.53
C GLY A 38 -9.64 14.17 22.21
N GLN A 39 -9.77 15.19 21.35
CA GLN A 39 -10.36 15.07 20.02
C GLN A 39 -9.54 14.17 19.08
N GLU A 40 -8.21 14.34 19.05
CA GLU A 40 -7.31 13.53 18.21
C GLU A 40 -7.38 12.05 18.58
N ARG A 41 -7.49 11.74 19.88
CA ARG A 41 -7.66 10.36 20.36
C ARG A 41 -8.98 9.74 19.94
N VAL A 42 -10.06 10.52 19.89
CA VAL A 42 -11.38 10.06 19.41
C VAL A 42 -11.33 9.77 17.92
N GLU A 43 -10.76 10.67 17.13
CA GLU A 43 -10.62 10.48 15.68
C GLU A 43 -9.68 9.31 15.36
N LEU A 44 -8.58 9.14 16.08
CA LEU A 44 -7.70 7.97 15.93
C LEU A 44 -8.44 6.66 16.23
N ARG A 45 -9.24 6.61 17.29
CA ARG A 45 -10.05 5.43 17.60
C ARG A 45 -11.11 5.16 16.53
N LYS A 46 -11.68 6.20 15.94
CA LYS A 46 -12.61 6.07 14.81
C LYS A 46 -11.89 5.53 13.58
N LEU A 47 -10.69 6.06 13.29
CA LEU A 47 -9.85 5.61 12.19
C LEU A 47 -9.48 4.13 12.34
N GLU A 48 -9.08 3.69 13.53
CA GLU A 48 -8.82 2.28 13.84
C GLU A 48 -9.99 1.35 13.47
N LYS A 49 -11.23 1.79 13.66
CA LYS A 49 -12.43 0.99 13.32
C LYS A 49 -12.71 0.92 11.82
N MET A 50 -12.19 1.87 11.04
CA MET A 50 -12.36 1.90 9.58
C MET A 50 -11.34 1.03 8.84
N LEU A 51 -10.25 0.64 9.52
CA LEU A 51 -9.21 -0.20 8.92
C LEU A 51 -9.60 -1.68 8.95
N PRO A 52 -9.29 -2.45 7.90
CA PRO A 52 -9.63 -3.87 7.82
C PRO A 52 -8.89 -4.73 8.84
N VAL A 53 -7.71 -4.30 9.29
CA VAL A 53 -6.91 -4.97 10.31
C VAL A 53 -6.44 -3.93 11.31
N SER A 54 -7.05 -3.92 12.50
CA SER A 54 -6.65 -3.03 13.58
C SER A 54 -6.29 -3.84 14.83
N PRO A 55 -5.00 -3.97 15.16
CA PRO A 55 -4.57 -4.49 16.45
C PRO A 55 -5.12 -3.64 17.59
N LYS A 56 -5.57 -4.29 18.66
CA LYS A 56 -6.00 -3.59 19.88
C LYS A 56 -4.78 -2.86 20.48
N ASN A 57 -4.93 -1.57 20.78
CA ASN A 57 -3.89 -0.70 21.32
C ASN A 57 -2.69 -0.52 20.37
N SER A 58 -2.98 -0.18 19.12
CA SER A 58 -1.94 0.18 18.15
C SER A 58 -1.29 1.50 18.52
N ASP A 59 -0.01 1.68 18.14
CA ASP A 59 0.63 2.98 18.20
C ASP A 59 -0.07 3.96 17.24
N PRO A 60 -0.33 5.22 17.64
CA PRO A 60 -1.01 6.19 16.78
C PRO A 60 -0.30 6.40 15.44
N THR A 61 1.03 6.34 15.40
CA THR A 61 1.79 6.47 14.15
C THR A 61 1.48 5.32 13.20
N ASP A 62 1.44 4.10 13.73
CA ASP A 62 1.12 2.90 12.94
C ASP A 62 -0.31 2.94 12.41
N VAL A 63 -1.27 3.44 13.19
CA VAL A 63 -2.66 3.61 12.74
C VAL A 63 -2.71 4.52 11.53
N VAL A 64 -2.05 5.68 11.60
CA VAL A 64 -2.02 6.66 10.51
C VAL A 64 -1.31 6.10 9.28
N LEU A 65 -0.18 5.42 9.46
CA LEU A 65 0.57 4.81 8.36
C LEU A 65 -0.24 3.72 7.65
N ARG A 66 -0.94 2.87 8.40
CA ARG A 66 -1.83 1.85 7.83
C ARG A 66 -3.02 2.48 7.11
N ALA A 67 -3.58 3.56 7.66
CA ALA A 67 -4.66 4.29 7.01
C ALA A 67 -4.23 4.86 5.66
N ALA A 68 -3.07 5.52 5.59
CA ALA A 68 -2.52 6.01 4.34
C ALA A 68 -2.37 4.88 3.30
N SER A 69 -1.78 3.75 3.71
CA SER A 69 -1.60 2.59 2.85
C SER A 69 -2.93 2.00 2.35
N TYR A 70 -3.96 1.98 3.20
CA TYR A 70 -5.27 1.46 2.82
C TYR A 70 -5.99 2.40 1.84
N ILE A 71 -5.84 3.71 1.99
CA ILE A 71 -6.35 4.70 1.02
C ILE A 71 -5.74 4.44 -0.35
N ASP A 72 -4.41 4.24 -0.44
CA ASP A 72 -3.75 3.95 -1.72
C ASP A 72 -4.27 2.67 -2.37
N GLN A 73 -4.53 1.63 -1.58
CA GLN A 73 -5.14 0.39 -2.07
C GLN A 73 -6.56 0.59 -2.61
N LEU A 74 -7.38 1.39 -1.91
CA LEU A 74 -8.72 1.73 -2.37
C LEU A 74 -8.67 2.52 -3.68
N VAL A 75 -7.77 3.51 -3.79
CA VAL A 75 -7.58 4.29 -5.02
C VAL A 75 -7.16 3.40 -6.18
N ALA A 76 -6.16 2.54 -5.99
CA ALA A 76 -5.69 1.61 -7.01
C ALA A 76 -6.83 0.68 -7.47
N THR A 77 -7.63 0.16 -6.52
CA THR A 77 -8.77 -0.72 -6.81
C THR A 77 -9.84 0.01 -7.60
N VAL A 78 -10.22 1.23 -7.21
CA VAL A 78 -11.22 2.03 -7.91
C VAL A 78 -10.73 2.34 -9.33
N GLN A 79 -9.49 2.79 -9.49
CA GLN A 79 -8.91 3.07 -10.80
C GLN A 79 -8.92 1.83 -11.71
N ALA A 80 -8.55 0.66 -11.18
CA ALA A 80 -8.59 -0.59 -11.94
C ALA A 80 -10.02 -0.96 -12.36
N ARG A 81 -11.01 -0.84 -11.45
CA ARG A 81 -12.42 -1.12 -11.76
C ARG A 81 -13.01 -0.13 -12.77
N VAL A 82 -12.62 1.14 -12.72
CA VAL A 82 -13.01 2.14 -13.72
C VAL A 82 -12.44 1.79 -15.09
N LYS A 83 -11.14 1.47 -15.17
CA LYS A 83 -10.49 1.04 -16.42
C LYS A 83 -11.12 -0.22 -17.00
N ASN A 84 -11.51 -1.16 -16.15
CA ASN A 84 -12.13 -2.42 -16.57
C ASN A 84 -13.63 -2.29 -16.86
N GLY A 85 -14.25 -1.13 -16.58
CA GLY A 85 -15.69 -0.93 -16.73
C GLY A 85 -16.55 -1.75 -15.76
N THR A 86 -15.98 -2.17 -14.63
CA THR A 86 -16.65 -3.01 -13.62
C THR A 86 -17.01 -2.23 -12.35
N LEU A 87 -16.93 -0.90 -12.37
CA LEU A 87 -17.42 -0.08 -11.27
C LEU A 87 -18.96 -0.01 -11.34
N PRO A 88 -19.69 -0.32 -10.25
CA PRO A 88 -21.16 -0.24 -10.23
C PRO A 88 -21.68 1.15 -10.60
N ILE A 89 -22.81 1.21 -11.29
CA ILE A 89 -23.40 2.47 -11.79
C ILE A 89 -23.90 3.33 -10.62
N GLU A 90 -24.41 2.70 -9.57
CA GLU A 90 -24.87 3.35 -8.34
C GLU A 90 -23.73 4.11 -7.67
N ALA A 91 -22.50 3.59 -7.76
CA ALA A 91 -21.32 4.26 -7.25
C ALA A 91 -20.98 5.51 -8.07
N LEU A 92 -21.25 5.51 -9.39
CA LEU A 92 -21.07 6.69 -10.25
C LEU A 92 -22.10 7.78 -9.97
N ASP A 93 -23.34 7.39 -9.66
CA ASP A 93 -24.44 8.31 -9.35
C ASP A 93 -24.27 8.95 -7.96
N SER A 94 -23.58 8.28 -7.04
CA SER A 94 -23.26 8.81 -5.71
C SER A 94 -22.14 9.86 -5.70
N LEU A 95 -21.42 10.03 -6.81
CA LEU A 95 -20.34 11.02 -6.89
C LEU A 95 -20.92 12.44 -6.93
N PRO A 96 -20.24 13.42 -6.30
CA PRO A 96 -20.62 14.82 -6.43
C PRO A 96 -20.77 15.22 -7.90
N PRO A 97 -21.74 16.08 -8.27
CA PRO A 97 -22.03 16.43 -9.67
C PRO A 97 -20.81 16.86 -10.49
N LEU A 98 -19.82 17.46 -9.82
CA LEU A 98 -18.53 17.88 -10.38
C LEU A 98 -17.76 16.75 -11.08
N TYR A 99 -18.01 15.49 -10.70
CA TYR A 99 -17.29 14.32 -11.21
C TYR A 99 -18.15 13.40 -12.09
N SER A 100 -19.46 13.67 -12.23
CA SER A 100 -20.42 12.80 -12.95
C SER A 100 -20.53 13.12 -14.45
N THR A 101 -20.29 14.37 -14.85
CA THR A 101 -20.62 14.88 -16.20
C THR A 101 -19.75 14.29 -17.32
N CYS A 102 -18.51 13.90 -17.03
CA CYS A 102 -17.59 13.35 -18.04
C CYS A 102 -17.80 11.84 -18.32
N ILE A 103 -18.52 11.12 -17.45
CA ILE A 103 -18.64 9.66 -17.52
C ILE A 103 -19.84 9.22 -18.37
N LYS A 104 -20.94 9.98 -18.34
CA LYS A 104 -22.19 9.66 -19.06
C LYS A 104 -21.99 9.57 -20.59
N SER A 105 -21.10 10.37 -21.17
CA SER A 105 -20.79 10.33 -22.61
C SER A 105 -19.90 9.14 -23.02
N SER A 106 -19.15 8.54 -22.09
CA SER A 106 -18.26 7.41 -22.35
C SER A 106 -18.98 6.06 -22.28
N ILE A 107 -19.86 5.87 -21.29
CA ILE A 107 -20.65 4.64 -21.11
C ILE A 107 -21.58 4.40 -22.30
N ALA A 108 -22.20 5.47 -22.84
CA ALA A 108 -23.02 5.39 -24.04
C ALA A 108 -22.26 4.82 -25.26
N ARG A 109 -20.94 5.02 -25.34
CA ARG A 109 -20.12 4.50 -26.45
C ARG A 109 -19.71 3.04 -26.27
N HIS A 110 -19.48 2.59 -25.03
CA HIS A 110 -19.09 1.19 -24.77
C HIS A 110 -20.27 0.21 -24.83
N ALA A 111 -21.48 0.61 -24.44
CA ALA A 111 -22.68 -0.23 -24.54
C ALA A 111 -23.01 -0.68 -25.98
N VAL A 112 -22.53 0.06 -27.00
CA VAL A 112 -22.76 -0.27 -28.42
C VAL A 112 -21.76 -1.32 -28.94
N THR A 113 -20.61 -1.50 -28.28
CA THR A 113 -19.54 -2.40 -28.75
C THR A 113 -19.63 -3.83 -28.19
N GLY A 114 -20.57 -4.07 -27.25
CA GLY A 114 -20.78 -5.37 -26.60
C GLY A 114 -21.60 -6.39 -27.40
N LYS A 115 -22.06 -6.07 -28.61
CA LYS A 115 -22.73 -7.05 -29.48
C LYS A 115 -21.67 -7.90 -30.19
N LYS A 116 -21.18 -8.95 -29.51
CA LYS A 116 -20.49 -10.05 -30.18
C LYS A 116 -21.47 -10.67 -31.21
N THR A 117 -21.24 -10.39 -32.48
CA THR A 117 -21.87 -11.05 -33.62
C THR A 117 -21.69 -12.56 -33.48
N LYS A 118 -22.78 -13.25 -33.16
CA LYS A 118 -22.89 -14.71 -33.13
C LYS A 118 -22.75 -15.20 -34.57
N ARG A 119 -21.55 -15.63 -34.99
CA ARG A 119 -21.36 -16.30 -36.28
C ARG A 119 -21.98 -17.69 -36.19
N ASN A 120 -23.25 -17.78 -36.59
CA ASN A 120 -23.95 -19.03 -36.83
C ASN A 120 -23.33 -19.67 -38.09
N MET A 121 -22.54 -20.74 -37.90
CA MET A 121 -22.08 -21.60 -39.00
C MET A 121 -23.12 -22.69 -39.20
N GLU A 122 -24.14 -22.38 -40.01
CA GLU A 122 -25.06 -23.37 -40.57
C GLU A 122 -24.29 -24.19 -41.62
N LYS A 123 -23.84 -25.40 -41.25
CA LYS A 123 -23.40 -26.39 -42.23
C LYS A 123 -24.62 -27.02 -42.87
N LYS A 124 -24.93 -26.60 -44.09
CA LYS A 124 -25.80 -27.31 -45.03
C LYS A 124 -25.01 -28.40 -45.75
N ARG A 125 -25.70 -29.54 -45.92
CA ARG A 125 -25.41 -30.75 -46.73
C ARG A 125 -24.72 -31.87 -45.98
#